data_AF-A0A562C9A3-F1
#
_entry.id   AF-A0A562C9A3-F1
#
_cell.length_a   1.000
_cell.length_b   1.000
_cell.length_c   1.000
_cell.angle_alpha   90.00
_cell.angle_beta   90.00
_cell.angle_gamma   90.00
#
_symmetry.space_group_name_H-M   'P 1'
#
loop_
_entity.id
_entity.type
_entity.pdbx_description
1 polymer ?
#
loop_
_entity_poly.entity_id
_entity_poly.type
_entity_poly.pdbx_seq_one_letter_code
_entity_poly.pdbx_strand_id
1 'polypeptide(L)'
;MAIATWPVHPLPAAAWLSAAMLGVLCTGIAFVMYYRLIARIGASRASTVTYLVPLFGVAWAWWLLDEPLTWTMALAGMLILGSVAFSQRAR
;
A
#
# COMPACT_ATOMS: atom_id res chain seq x y z
N MET A 1 13.98 -19.47 4.68
CA MET A 1 15.12 -18.54 4.88
C MET A 1 15.09 -17.81 6.23
N ALA A 2 13.93 -17.39 6.77
CA ALA A 2 13.86 -16.76 8.10
C ALA A 2 14.42 -17.60 9.26
N ILE A 3 14.23 -18.92 9.22
CA ILE A 3 14.78 -19.85 10.23
C ILE A 3 16.32 -19.93 10.16
N ALA A 4 16.89 -19.71 8.97
CA ALA A 4 18.34 -19.77 8.75
C ALA A 4 19.05 -18.48 9.19
N THR A 5 18.33 -17.36 9.30
CA THR A 5 18.85 -16.05 9.73
C THR A 5 18.25 -15.60 11.06
N TRP A 6 17.92 -16.56 11.94
CA TRP A 6 17.29 -16.24 13.21
C TRP A 6 18.23 -15.37 14.06
N PRO A 7 17.78 -14.19 14.54
CA PRO A 7 18.65 -13.29 15.27
C PRO A 7 19.09 -13.92 16.59
N VAL A 8 20.41 -13.95 16.78
CA VAL A 8 21.06 -14.49 17.99
C VAL A 8 20.92 -13.52 19.18
N HIS A 9 20.60 -12.25 18.88
CA HIS A 9 20.35 -11.21 19.88
C HIS A 9 18.86 -10.89 20.00
N PRO A 10 18.38 -10.54 21.20
CA PRO A 10 16.99 -10.15 21.41
C PRO A 10 16.64 -8.92 20.57
N LEU A 11 15.55 -9.02 19.81
CA LEU A 11 15.01 -7.92 19.01
C LEU A 11 14.56 -6.76 19.92
N PRO A 12 14.84 -5.50 19.55
CA PRO A 12 14.33 -4.34 20.27
C PRO A 12 12.80 -4.36 20.35
N ALA A 13 12.24 -3.87 21.47
CA ALA A 13 10.78 -3.74 21.63
C ALA A 13 10.13 -2.92 20.50
N ALA A 14 10.86 -1.93 19.96
CA ALA A 14 10.42 -1.15 18.81
C ALA A 14 10.17 -2.00 17.56
N ALA A 15 10.99 -3.04 17.29
CA ALA A 15 10.79 -3.91 16.13
C ALA A 15 9.50 -4.73 16.25
N TRP A 16 9.22 -5.25 17.45
CA TRP A 16 7.97 -5.93 17.75
C TRP A 16 6.77 -5.01 17.61
N LEU A 17 6.88 -3.77 18.11
CA LEU A 17 5.81 -2.78 17.98
C LEU A 17 5.56 -2.41 16.52
N SER A 18 6.60 -2.20 15.71
CA SER A 18 6.48 -1.93 14.27
C SER A 18 5.81 -3.09 13.54
N ALA A 19 6.18 -4.33 13.85
CA ALA A 19 5.54 -5.52 13.27
C ALA A 19 4.05 -5.61 13.65
N ALA A 20 3.72 -5.35 14.92
CA ALA A 20 2.33 -5.31 15.39
C ALA A 20 1.53 -4.19 14.72
N MET A 21 2.09 -3.00 14.58
CA MET A 21 1.47 -1.87 13.88
C MET A 21 1.19 -2.21 12.40
N LEU A 22 2.18 -2.78 11.70
CA LEU A 22 2.02 -3.19 10.31
C LEU A 22 0.92 -4.27 10.14
N GLY A 23 0.90 -5.26 11.03
CA GLY A 23 -0.10 -6.32 10.99
C GLY A 23 -1.51 -5.84 11.34
N VAL A 24 -1.67 -5.12 12.45
CA VAL A 24 -2.99 -4.75 12.97
C VAL A 24 -3.54 -3.51 12.26
N LEU A 25 -2.77 -2.43 12.20
CA LEU A 25 -3.24 -1.15 11.64
C LEU A 25 -3.19 -1.14 10.13
N CYS A 26 -2.03 -1.41 9.53
CA CYS A 26 -1.89 -1.31 8.08
C CYS A 26 -2.63 -2.43 7.34
N THR A 27 -2.71 -3.64 7.90
CA THR A 27 -3.29 -4.80 7.21
C THR A 27 -4.67 -5.17 7.75
N GLY A 28 -4.78 -5.46 9.06
CA GLY A 28 -6.03 -5.93 9.67
C GLY A 28 -7.18 -4.93 9.52
N ILE A 29 -6.98 -3.70 10.00
CA ILE A 29 -8.00 -2.64 9.90
C ILE A 29 -8.31 -2.29 8.45
N ALA A 30 -7.30 -2.20 7.59
CA ALA A 30 -7.50 -1.94 6.16
C ALA A 30 -8.38 -3.01 5.50
N PHE A 31 -8.17 -4.30 5.78
CA PHE A 31 -9.02 -5.35 5.24
C PHE A 31 -10.45 -5.32 5.79
N VAL A 32 -10.63 -5.03 7.08
CA VAL A 32 -11.98 -4.84 7.63
C VAL A 32 -12.70 -3.71 6.89
N MET A 33 -12.04 -2.57 6.65
CA MET A 33 -12.60 -1.48 5.87
C MET A 33 -12.88 -1.89 4.41
N TYR A 34 -11.96 -2.60 3.78
CA TYR A 34 -12.10 -3.07 2.40
C TYR A 34 -13.27 -4.04 2.22
N TYR A 35 -13.43 -5.03 3.10
CA TYR A 35 -14.56 -5.96 3.05
C TYR A 35 -15.89 -5.28 3.35
N ARG A 36 -15.91 -4.32 4.29
CA ARG A 36 -17.10 -3.48 4.52
C ARG A 36 -17.45 -2.65 3.29
N LEU A 37 -16.45 -2.17 2.55
CA LEU A 37 -16.66 -1.44 1.31
C LEU A 37 -17.23 -2.35 0.23
N ILE A 38 -16.68 -3.56 0.05
CA ILE A 38 -17.22 -4.56 -0.87
C ILE A 38 -18.69 -4.84 -0.55
N ALA A 39 -19.04 -5.02 0.72
CA ALA A 39 -20.42 -5.28 1.14
C ALA A 39 -21.38 -4.11 0.83
N ARG A 40 -20.89 -2.87 0.75
CA ARG A 40 -21.71 -1.67 0.50
C ARG A 40 -21.83 -1.29 -0.97
N ILE A 41 -20.74 -1.37 -1.74
CA ILE A 41 -20.68 -0.86 -3.12
C ILE A 41 -20.34 -1.93 -4.17
N GLY A 42 -20.15 -3.18 -3.74
CA GLY A 42 -19.79 -4.30 -4.60
C GLY A 42 -18.28 -4.40 -4.89
N ALA A 43 -17.83 -5.58 -5.28
CA ALA A 43 -16.41 -5.89 -5.47
C ALA A 43 -15.75 -5.05 -6.57
N SER A 44 -16.44 -4.84 -7.69
CA SER A 44 -15.91 -4.07 -8.84
C SER A 44 -15.59 -2.62 -8.49
N ARG A 45 -16.48 -1.94 -7.74
CA ARG A 45 -16.21 -0.57 -7.28
C ARG A 45 -15.21 -0.54 -6.12
N ALA A 46 -15.22 -1.52 -5.23
CA ALA A 46 -14.24 -1.58 -4.14
C ALA A 46 -12.80 -1.73 -4.66
N SER A 47 -12.58 -2.51 -5.73
CA SER A 47 -11.26 -2.67 -6.33
C SER A 47 -10.70 -1.39 -6.95
N THR A 48 -11.52 -0.34 -7.15
CA THR A 48 -10.96 0.94 -7.61
C THR A 48 -10.12 1.64 -6.56
N VAL A 49 -10.31 1.33 -5.28
CA VAL A 49 -9.52 1.94 -4.18
C VAL A 49 -8.04 1.53 -4.26
N THR A 50 -7.75 0.30 -4.69
CA THR A 50 -6.36 -0.16 -4.87
C THR A 50 -5.60 0.61 -5.95
N TYR A 51 -6.28 1.36 -6.82
CA TYR A 51 -5.64 2.19 -7.83
C TYR A 51 -5.07 3.48 -7.29
N LEU A 52 -5.45 3.85 -6.06
CA LEU A 52 -4.87 4.98 -5.35
C LEU A 52 -3.54 4.63 -4.69
N VAL A 53 -3.18 3.34 -4.56
CA VAL A 53 -1.92 2.88 -3.96
C VAL A 53 -0.68 3.59 -4.54
N PRO A 54 -0.45 3.64 -5.86
CA PRO A 54 0.71 4.35 -6.42
C PRO A 54 0.70 5.85 -6.07
N LEU A 55 -0.47 6.49 -6.04
CA LEU A 55 -0.59 7.92 -5.70
C LEU A 55 -0.20 8.17 -4.24
N PHE A 56 -0.70 7.36 -3.31
CA PHE A 56 -0.33 7.43 -1.90
C PHE A 56 1.14 7.07 -1.67
N GLY A 57 1.68 6.11 -2.43
CA GLY A 57 3.09 5.75 -2.38
C GLY A 57 4.00 6.94 -2.69
N VAL A 58 3.74 7.66 -3.79
CA VAL A 58 4.48 8.88 -4.15
C VAL A 58 4.26 10.00 -3.13
N ALA A 59 3.02 10.19 -2.66
CA ALA A 59 2.71 11.21 -1.67
C ALA A 59 3.48 10.99 -0.35
N TRP A 60 3.54 9.76 0.15
CA TRP A 60 4.31 9.43 1.34
C TRP A 60 5.82 9.47 1.10
N ALA A 61 6.31 9.07 -0.07
CA ALA A 61 7.73 9.21 -0.41
C ALA A 61 8.18 10.68 -0.38
N TRP A 62 7.40 11.56 -0.99
CA TRP A 62 7.66 12.99 -0.95
C TRP A 62 7.55 13.58 0.46
N TRP A 63 6.54 13.17 1.25
CA TRP A 63 6.27 13.78 2.56
C TRP A 63 7.10 13.21 3.72
N LEU A 64 7.33 11.88 3.76
CA LEU A 64 8.03 11.22 4.88
C LEU A 64 9.51 10.99 4.59
N LEU A 65 9.89 10.79 3.32
CA LEU A 65 11.27 10.49 2.94
C LEU A 65 11.99 11.73 2.34
N ASP A 66 11.29 12.86 2.22
CA ASP A 66 11.79 14.10 1.58
C ASP A 66 12.30 13.87 0.14
N GLU A 67 11.80 12.85 -0.56
CA GLU A 67 12.21 12.57 -1.93
C GLU A 67 11.60 13.60 -2.90
N PRO A 68 12.41 14.34 -3.67
CA PRO A 68 11.90 15.36 -4.56
C PRO A 68 11.04 14.76 -5.67
N LEU A 69 9.84 15.32 -5.87
CA LEU A 69 8.95 14.98 -6.98
C LEU A 69 9.60 15.34 -8.31
N THR A 70 10.12 14.32 -9.00
CA THR A 70 10.72 14.48 -10.32
C THR A 70 9.69 14.36 -11.44
N TRP A 71 10.00 14.92 -12.61
CA TRP A 71 9.17 14.76 -13.81
C TRP A 71 9.01 13.30 -14.21
N THR A 72 10.05 12.49 -14.00
CA THR A 72 10.02 11.04 -14.24
C THR A 72 9.01 10.32 -13.35
N MET A 73 8.91 10.69 -12.06
CA MET A 73 7.90 10.15 -11.15
C MET A 73 6.49 10.53 -11.59
N ALA A 74 6.27 11.76 -12.04
CA ALA A 74 4.97 12.20 -12.56
C ALA A 74 4.56 11.40 -13.81
N LEU A 75 5.48 11.21 -14.76
CA LEU A 75 5.26 10.40 -15.96
C LEU A 75 4.96 8.94 -15.62
N ALA A 76 5.75 8.34 -14.71
CA ALA A 76 5.53 6.96 -14.25
C ALA A 76 4.17 6.81 -13.56
N GLY A 77 3.80 7.76 -12.68
CA GLY A 77 2.50 7.79 -12.02
C GLY A 77 1.34 7.88 -13.01
N MET A 78 1.43 8.76 -14.01
CA MET A 78 0.43 8.85 -15.09
C MET A 78 0.33 7.55 -15.88
N LEU A 79 1.46 6.90 -16.20
CA LEU A 79 1.48 5.64 -16.92
C LEU A 79 0.76 4.54 -16.14
N ILE A 80 1.06 4.40 -14.84
CA ILE A 80 0.45 3.40 -13.96
C ILE A 80 -1.06 3.63 -13.85
N LEU A 81 -1.48 4.86 -13.54
CA LEU A 81 -2.90 5.20 -13.40
C LEU A 81 -3.65 5.00 -14.73
N GLY A 82 -3.03 5.37 -15.86
CA GLY A 82 -3.58 5.16 -17.20
C GLY A 82 -3.75 3.68 -17.55
N SER A 83 -2.72 2.85 -17.32
CA SER A 83 -2.79 1.40 -17.54
C SER A 83 -3.89 0.75 -16.72
N VAL A 84 -3.98 1.12 -15.45
CA VAL A 84 -4.99 0.60 -14.53
C VAL A 84 -6.40 1.00 -14.98
N ALA A 85 -6.62 2.26 -15.34
CA ALA A 85 -7.91 2.73 -15.83
C ALA A 85 -8.33 2.00 -17.11
N PHE A 86 -7.37 1.74 -18.02
CA PHE A 86 -7.62 0.98 -19.24
C PHE A 86 -8.00 -0.49 -18.96
N SER A 87 -7.23 -1.19 -18.10
CA SER A 87 -7.50 -2.59 -17.75
C SER A 87 -8.86 -2.80 -17.08
N GLN A 88 -9.37 -1.80 -16.37
CA GLN A 88 -10.66 -1.87 -15.69
C GLN A 88 -11.84 -1.58 -16.61
N ARG A 89 -11.64 -0.72 -17.61
CA ARG A 89 -12.67 -0.43 -18.62
C ARG A 89 -12.92 -1.61 -19.56
N ALA A 90 -11.95 -2.53 -19.65
CA ALA A 90 -12.05 -3.76 -20.44
C ALA A 90 -12.76 -4.92 -19.71
N ARG A 91 -13.28 -4.70 -18.49
CA ARG A 91 -14.00 -5.68 -17.67
C ARG A 91 -15.43 -5.23 -17.40
#